data_AF-A0A372EYB7-F1
#
_entry.id   AF-A0A372EYB7-F1
#
_cell.length_a   1.000
_cell.length_b   1.000
_cell.length_c   1.000
_cell.angle_alpha   90.00
_cell.angle_beta   90.00
_cell.angle_gamma   90.00
#
_symmetry.space_group_name_H-M   'P 1'
#
loop_
_entity.id
_entity.type
_entity.pdbx_description
1 polymer ?
#
loop_
_entity_poly.entity_id
_entity_poly.type
_entity_poly.pdbx_seq_one_letter_code
_entity_poly.pdbx_strand_id
1 'polypeptide(L)'
;MQAEFDKRIVFHDKLQTMEADFSGFDFDSSRTVNAFYDRIEERIAETGEPLWFFLVNYSDCIIDSAAWVAFSRRGKALNLSHSMGSVRFDASDETRRQIERDA
;
A
#
# COMPACT_ATOMS: atom_id res chain seq x y z
N MET A 1 2.70 15.74 4.09
CA MET A 1 1.64 14.83 3.62
C MET A 1 1.96 14.29 2.23
N GLN A 2 1.88 15.05 1.11
CA GLN A 2 2.26 14.50 -0.21
C GLN A 2 3.70 13.98 -0.28
N ALA A 3 4.68 14.78 0.17
CA ALA A 3 6.09 14.35 0.22
C ALA A 3 6.37 13.16 1.17
N GLU A 4 5.42 12.83 2.05
CA GLU A 4 5.51 11.63 2.89
C GLU A 4 4.95 10.42 2.14
N PHE A 5 3.80 10.57 1.49
CA PHE A 5 3.22 9.53 0.62
C PHE A 5 4.15 9.18 -0.53
N ASP A 6 4.82 10.18 -1.11
CA ASP A 6 5.77 9.97 -2.22
C ASP A 6 6.96 9.08 -1.84
N LYS A 7 7.41 9.15 -0.59
CA LYS A 7 8.49 8.29 -0.08
C LYS A 7 8.02 6.85 0.14
N ARG A 8 6.72 6.66 0.34
CA ARG A 8 6.08 5.37 0.59
C ARG A 8 5.57 4.71 -0.69
N ILE A 9 5.68 5.38 -1.85
CA ILE A 9 5.25 4.85 -3.15
C ILE A 9 6.46 4.76 -4.05
N VAL A 10 6.93 3.54 -4.28
CA VAL A 10 8.13 3.24 -5.07
C VAL A 10 7.73 2.41 -6.28
N PHE A 11 8.25 2.75 -7.46
CA PHE A 11 8.07 1.95 -8.67
C PHE A 11 9.36 1.22 -8.99
N HIS A 12 9.26 -0.10 -9.12
CA HIS A 12 10.34 -0.98 -9.51
C HIS A 12 10.15 -1.37 -10.98
N ASP A 13 10.57 -0.48 -11.89
CA ASP A 13 10.27 -0.61 -13.33
C ASP A 13 10.68 -1.97 -13.92
N LYS A 14 11.84 -2.50 -13.53
CA LYS A 14 12.35 -3.79 -14.02
C LYS A 14 11.49 -4.98 -13.60
N LEU A 15 10.74 -4.85 -12.52
CA LEU A 15 9.84 -5.87 -11.97
C LEU A 15 8.37 -5.56 -12.30
N GLN A 16 8.10 -4.44 -12.97
CA GLN A 16 6.75 -3.90 -13.17
C GLN A 16 5.94 -3.92 -11.87
N THR A 17 6.57 -3.52 -10.77
CA THR A 17 5.97 -3.58 -9.43
C THR A 17 5.86 -2.18 -8.83
N MET A 18 4.65 -1.80 -8.41
CA MET A 18 4.44 -0.68 -7.51
C MET A 18 4.50 -1.20 -6.08
N GLU A 19 5.37 -0.62 -5.27
CA GLU A 19 5.45 -0.87 -3.84
C GLU A 19 4.77 0.27 -3.07
N ALA A 20 3.85 -0.11 -2.19
CA ALA A 20 3.21 0.78 -1.24
C ALA A 20 3.66 0.40 0.18
N ASP A 21 4.43 1.28 0.79
CA ASP A 21 4.99 1.08 2.13
C ASP A 21 4.12 1.73 3.21
N PHE A 22 3.21 0.94 3.80
CA PHE A 22 2.40 1.37 4.93
C PHE A 22 3.11 1.17 6.28
N SER A 23 4.42 0.91 6.28
CA SER A 23 5.12 0.61 7.53
C SER A 23 5.03 1.74 8.54
N GLY A 24 4.57 1.41 9.76
CA GLY A 24 4.33 2.36 10.84
C GLY A 24 3.37 3.51 10.47
N PHE A 25 2.57 3.36 9.42
CA PHE A 25 1.61 4.37 8.99
C PHE A 25 0.25 4.16 9.65
N ASP A 26 -0.35 5.26 10.10
CA ASP A 26 -1.66 5.25 10.75
C ASP A 26 -2.72 5.86 9.84
N PHE A 27 -3.65 5.01 9.39
CA PHE A 27 -4.85 5.44 8.68
C PHE A 27 -5.94 5.81 9.69
N ASP A 28 -5.86 7.02 10.23
CA ASP A 28 -6.75 7.57 11.26
C ASP A 28 -8.16 7.93 10.78
N SER A 29 -8.30 8.22 9.48
CA SER A 29 -9.52 8.80 8.93
C SER A 29 -9.70 8.48 7.45
N SER A 30 -10.95 8.55 7.00
CA SER A 30 -11.29 8.43 5.58
C SER A 30 -10.60 9.49 4.71
N ARG A 31 -10.31 10.67 5.26
CA ARG A 31 -9.58 11.73 4.57
C ARG A 31 -8.15 11.29 4.26
N THR A 32 -7.44 10.76 5.27
CA THR A 32 -6.06 10.28 5.12
C THR A 32 -5.99 9.14 4.12
N VAL A 33 -6.93 8.18 4.21
CA VAL A 33 -7.07 7.10 3.22
C VAL A 33 -7.23 7.67 1.82
N ASN A 34 -8.24 8.51 1.58
CA ASN A 34 -8.51 9.03 0.24
C ASN A 34 -7.29 9.78 -0.31
N ALA A 35 -6.67 10.65 0.49
CA ALA A 35 -5.50 11.40 0.07
C ALA A 35 -4.31 10.49 -0.31
N PHE A 36 -4.10 9.39 0.41
CA PHE A 36 -3.04 8.43 0.07
C PHE A 36 -3.35 7.71 -1.24
N TYR A 37 -4.56 7.18 -1.39
CA TYR A 37 -4.96 6.45 -2.59
C TYR A 37 -5.04 7.33 -3.84
N ASP A 38 -5.50 8.58 -3.70
CA ASP A 38 -5.45 9.57 -4.78
C ASP A 38 -4.00 9.79 -5.24
N ARG A 39 -3.06 9.87 -4.28
CA ARG A 39 -1.64 10.01 -4.62
C ARG A 39 -1.07 8.78 -5.32
N ILE A 40 -1.48 7.56 -4.95
CA ILE A 40 -1.09 6.35 -5.70
C ILE A 40 -1.57 6.44 -7.15
N GLU A 41 -2.85 6.78 -7.37
CA GLU A 41 -3.44 6.88 -8.71
C GLU A 41 -2.73 7.95 -9.56
N GLU A 42 -2.42 9.12 -8.98
CA GLU A 42 -1.61 10.15 -9.63
C GLU A 42 -0.23 9.62 -10.04
N ARG A 43 0.47 8.96 -9.11
CA ARG A 43 1.82 8.44 -9.36
C ARG A 43 1.82 7.33 -10.41
N ILE A 44 0.81 6.47 -10.44
CA ILE A 44 0.64 5.48 -11.52
C ILE A 44 0.44 6.19 -12.86
N ALA A 45 -0.42 7.21 -12.92
CA ALA A 45 -0.64 7.97 -14.15
C ALA A 45 0.64 8.68 -14.65
N GLU A 46 1.46 9.22 -13.74
CA GLU A 46 2.75 9.82 -14.05
C GLU A 46 3.74 8.84 -14.72
N THR A 47 3.63 7.53 -14.46
CA THR A 47 4.48 6.51 -15.11
C THR A 47 4.16 6.30 -16.59
N GLY A 48 2.93 6.61 -17.02
CA GLY A 48 2.41 6.27 -18.34
C GLY A 48 2.03 4.79 -18.52
N GLU A 49 2.28 3.93 -17.53
CA GLU A 49 1.88 2.53 -17.52
C GLU A 49 0.63 2.33 -16.64
N PRO A 50 -0.50 1.86 -17.21
CA PRO A 50 -1.73 1.70 -16.46
C PRO A 50 -1.75 0.50 -15.50
N LEU A 51 -0.92 -0.52 -15.70
CA LEU A 51 -0.99 -1.79 -14.96
C LEU A 51 0.33 -2.19 -14.30
N TRP A 52 0.25 -2.50 -13.00
CA TRP A 52 1.40 -2.86 -12.18
C TRP A 52 1.09 -4.08 -11.30
N PHE A 53 2.10 -4.87 -10.96
CA PHE A 53 2.02 -5.76 -9.81
C PHE A 53 2.13 -4.93 -8.53
N PHE A 54 1.34 -5.26 -7.51
CA PHE A 54 1.38 -4.54 -6.24
C PHE A 54 2.13 -5.33 -5.19
N LEU A 55 3.05 -4.65 -4.53
CA LEU A 55 3.74 -5.12 -3.35
C LEU A 55 3.37 -4.18 -2.19
N VAL A 56 2.74 -4.69 -1.14
CA VAL A 56 2.24 -3.83 -0.05
C VAL A 56 2.84 -4.27 1.28
N ASN A 57 3.58 -3.36 1.91
CA ASN A 57 4.15 -3.56 3.23
C ASN A 57 3.14 -3.11 4.30
N TYR A 58 2.78 -4.01 5.21
CA TYR A 58 1.84 -3.74 6.31
C TYR A 58 2.49 -3.69 7.69
N SER A 59 3.83 -3.71 7.78
CA SER A 59 4.52 -3.74 9.08
C SER A 59 4.10 -2.62 10.01
N ASP A 60 3.57 -2.95 11.19
CA ASP A 60 3.11 -1.98 12.18
C ASP A 60 2.08 -0.96 11.63
N CYS A 61 1.37 -1.28 10.55
CA CYS A 61 0.33 -0.44 9.99
C CYS A 61 -0.94 -0.51 10.85
N ILE A 62 -1.50 0.65 11.18
CA ILE A 62 -2.77 0.76 11.90
C ILE A 62 -3.83 1.30 10.95
N ILE A 63 -5.03 0.72 11.01
CA ILE A 63 -6.19 1.19 10.26
C ILE A 63 -7.32 1.39 11.26
N ASP A 64 -7.60 2.63 11.58
CA ASP A 64 -8.67 2.96 12.52
C ASP A 64 -10.03 2.55 11.97
N SER A 65 -10.92 2.17 12.89
CA SER A 65 -12.30 1.79 12.55
C SER A 65 -13.03 2.87 11.75
N ALA A 66 -12.75 4.15 12.02
CA ALA A 66 -13.29 5.30 11.30
C ALA A 66 -12.80 5.37 9.84
N ALA A 67 -11.64 4.80 9.53
CA ALA A 67 -11.03 4.77 8.21
C ALA A 67 -11.34 3.48 7.42
N TRP A 68 -11.69 2.39 8.11
CA TRP A 68 -11.83 1.04 7.55
C TRP A 68 -12.68 0.95 6.28
N VAL A 69 -13.85 1.60 6.27
CA VAL A 69 -14.77 1.55 5.11
C VAL A 69 -14.14 2.22 3.89
N ALA A 70 -13.46 3.35 4.08
CA ALA A 70 -12.75 4.01 2.97
C ALA A 70 -11.58 3.14 2.51
N PHE A 71 -10.80 2.59 3.45
CA PHE A 71 -9.62 1.79 3.16
C PHE A 71 -9.96 0.55 2.31
N SER A 72 -10.96 -0.22 2.75
CA SER A 72 -11.41 -1.41 2.04
C SER A 72 -11.96 -1.10 0.64
N ARG A 73 -12.74 -0.02 0.49
CA ARG A 73 -13.32 0.37 -0.80
C ARG A 73 -12.27 0.91 -1.77
N ARG A 74 -11.38 1.81 -1.33
CA ARG A 74 -10.32 2.38 -2.17
C ARG A 74 -9.30 1.32 -2.55
N GLY A 75 -8.89 0.47 -1.60
CA GLY A 75 -8.02 -0.67 -1.87
C GLY A 75 -8.60 -1.61 -2.94
N LYS A 76 -9.88 -1.98 -2.83
CA LYS A 76 -10.54 -2.81 -3.85
C LYS A 76 -10.62 -2.12 -5.22
N ALA A 77 -11.00 -0.84 -5.25
CA ALA A 77 -11.11 -0.09 -6.49
C ALA A 77 -9.75 0.02 -7.21
N LEU A 78 -8.70 0.37 -6.48
CA LEU A 78 -7.34 0.47 -7.01
C LEU A 78 -6.88 -0.87 -7.59
N ASN A 79 -7.13 -1.98 -6.88
CA ASN A 79 -6.77 -3.32 -7.36
C ASN A 79 -7.50 -3.67 -8.67
N LEU A 80 -8.80 -3.37 -8.78
CA LEU A 80 -9.57 -3.66 -9.99
C LEU A 80 -9.12 -2.82 -11.19
N SER A 81 -8.67 -1.58 -10.97
CA SER A 81 -8.29 -0.67 -12.05
C SER A 81 -6.85 -0.86 -12.52
N HIS A 82 -5.92 -1.18 -11.61
CA HIS A 82 -4.49 -1.02 -11.87
C HIS A 82 -3.62 -2.24 -11.49
N SER A 83 -4.16 -3.24 -10.79
CA SER A 83 -3.36 -4.38 -10.33
C SER A 83 -3.40 -5.55 -11.31
N MET A 84 -2.22 -6.07 -11.66
CA MET A 84 -2.06 -7.37 -12.32
C MET A 84 -2.00 -8.55 -11.33
N GLY A 85 -1.89 -8.25 -10.04
CA GLY A 85 -1.69 -9.19 -8.96
C GLY A 85 -1.09 -8.46 -7.76
N SER A 86 -1.47 -8.87 -6.54
CA SER A 86 -1.10 -8.14 -5.33
C SER A 86 -0.58 -9.08 -4.26
N VAL A 87 0.62 -8.79 -3.77
CA VAL A 87 1.24 -9.44 -2.60
C VAL A 87 1.24 -8.45 -1.43
N ARG A 88 0.90 -8.97 -0.25
CA ARG A 88 0.96 -8.23 1.01
C ARG A 88 1.92 -8.94 1.93
N PHE A 89 2.78 -8.20 2.59
CA PHE A 89 3.76 -8.77 3.50
C PHE A 89 3.86 -7.94 4.77
N ASP A 90 4.40 -8.58 5.80
CA ASP A 90 4.82 -7.94 7.04
C ASP A 90 6.24 -8.40 7.34
N ALA A 91 7.17 -7.45 7.41
CA ALA A 91 8.57 -7.65 7.76
C ALA A 91 8.88 -7.35 9.25
N SER A 92 7.86 -7.25 10.10
CA SER A 92 8.02 -7.01 11.54
C SER A 92 8.82 -8.12 12.24
N ASP A 93 9.48 -7.77 13.34
CA ASP A 93 10.18 -8.75 14.19
C ASP A 93 9.21 -9.78 14.79
N GLU A 94 7.95 -9.41 15.01
CA GLU A 94 6.93 -10.34 15.49
C GLU A 94 6.67 -11.44 14.45
N THR A 95 6.40 -11.04 13.21
CA THR A 95 6.19 -11.97 12.10
C THR A 95 7.44 -12.83 11.85
N ARG A 96 8.65 -12.24 11.92
CA ARG A 96 9.91 -13.00 11.85
C ARG A 96 9.97 -14.10 12.91
N ARG A 97 9.74 -13.75 14.19
CA ARG A 97 9.78 -14.72 15.29
C ARG A 97 8.71 -15.81 15.16
N GLN A 98 7.56 -15.49 14.57
CA GLN A 98 6.52 -16.49 14.29
C GLN A 98 6.96 -17.48 13.21
N ILE A 99 7.52 -16.99 12.09
CA ILE A 99 8.05 -17.84 11.02
C ILE A 99 9.15 -18.78 11.55
N GLU A 100 10.07 -18.26 12.38
CA GLU A 100 11.14 -19.07 12.99
C GLU A 100 10.62 -20.16 13.95
N ARG A 101 9.45 -19.96 14.57
CA ARG A 101 8.80 -20.99 15.41
C ARG A 101 8.16 -22.11 14.59
N ASP A 102 7.71 -21.81 13.37
CA ASP A 102 6.89 -22.70 12.54
C ASP A 102 7.71 -23.47 11.47
N ALA A 103 9.01 -23.13 11.31
CA ALA A 103 9.95 -23.74 10.35
C ALA A 103 10.63 -25.01 10.89
#